data_AF-A0A9P7KMS3-F1
#
_entry.id   AF-A0A9P7KMS3-F1
#
_cell.length_a   1.000
_cell.length_b   1.000
_cell.length_c   1.000
_cell.angle_alpha   90.00
_cell.angle_beta   90.00
_cell.angle_gamma   90.00
#
_symmetry.space_group_name_H-M   'P 1'
#
loop_
_entity.id
_entity.type
_entity.pdbx_description
1 polymer ?
#
loop_
_entity_poly.entity_id
_entity_poly.type
_entity_poly.pdbx_seq_one_letter_code
_entity_poly.pdbx_strand_id
1 'polypeptide(L)'
;MLAPLTNLPSVWESYEHHMKLTQEPAYPEMIKSIAPAVSGPTDLQHVDFDEDATKALDAPATEVVVLTPKSGTAQEDFDAKIATLRESLNKEPACHVVAVGESREKKGTWFMLIGWDSIEAHMDVAAKDALKEIVKSFFAIADVDLVHTNLVKHTA
;
A
#
# COMPACT_ATOMS: atom_id res chain seq x y z
N MET A 1 20.54 -8.86 -7.52
CA MET A 1 19.92 -7.53 -7.40
C MET A 1 18.47 -7.72 -7.82
N LEU A 2 17.52 -7.72 -6.87
CA LEU A 2 16.09 -7.81 -7.20
C LEU A 2 15.70 -6.49 -7.87
N ALA A 3 14.92 -6.56 -8.96
CA ALA A 3 14.43 -5.35 -9.61
C ALA A 3 13.57 -4.54 -8.63
N PRO A 4 13.63 -3.20 -8.64
CA PRO A 4 12.76 -2.39 -7.81
C PRO A 4 11.30 -2.71 -8.17
N LEU A 5 10.48 -3.00 -7.15
CA LEU A 5 9.04 -3.13 -7.30
C LEU A 5 8.50 -1.80 -7.83
N THR A 6 8.00 -1.80 -9.06
CA THR A 6 7.33 -0.64 -9.64
C THR A 6 5.84 -0.76 -9.35
N ASN A 7 5.35 0.08 -8.44
CA ASN A 7 3.92 0.12 -8.12
C ASN A 7 3.22 1.12 -9.04
N LEU A 8 2.15 0.67 -9.71
CA LEU A 8 1.28 1.50 -10.55
C LEU A 8 -0.14 1.54 -9.93
N PRO A 9 -0.38 2.37 -8.92
CA PRO A 9 -1.70 2.45 -8.29
C PRO A 9 -2.71 3.06 -9.26
N SER A 10 -3.86 2.41 -9.41
CA SER A 10 -5.02 2.90 -10.17
C SER A 10 -6.25 2.92 -9.28
N VAL A 11 -6.91 4.07 -9.17
CA VAL A 11 -8.11 4.23 -8.33
C VAL A 11 -9.35 4.03 -9.19
N TRP A 12 -10.21 3.11 -8.76
CA TRP A 12 -11.45 2.76 -9.43
C TRP A 12 -12.65 3.16 -8.56
N GLU A 13 -13.73 3.61 -9.19
CA GLU A 13 -15.00 3.91 -8.50
C GLU A 13 -15.58 2.67 -7.81
N SER A 14 -15.41 1.50 -8.43
CA SER A 14 -15.75 0.20 -7.85
C SER A 14 -14.90 -0.90 -8.46
N TYR A 15 -14.75 -2.00 -7.72
CA TYR A 15 -14.17 -3.24 -8.24
C TYR A 15 -14.92 -3.71 -9.49
N GLU A 16 -16.25 -3.63 -9.48
CA GLU A 16 -17.11 -4.05 -10.59
C GLU A 16 -16.86 -3.23 -11.86
N HIS A 17 -16.51 -1.94 -11.74
CA HIS A 17 -16.16 -1.11 -12.91
C HIS A 17 -14.86 -1.59 -13.55
N HIS A 18 -13.82 -1.90 -12.77
CA HIS A 18 -12.60 -2.47 -13.33
C HIS A 18 -12.87 -3.85 -13.96
N MET A 19 -13.60 -4.72 -13.26
CA MET A 19 -13.91 -6.05 -13.77
C MET A 19 -14.70 -6.01 -15.08
N LYS A 20 -15.65 -5.08 -15.23
CA LYS A 20 -16.35 -4.85 -16.50
C LYS A 20 -15.38 -4.45 -17.61
N LEU A 21 -14.43 -3.54 -17.34
CA LEU A 21 -13.39 -3.19 -18.31
C LEU A 21 -12.57 -4.42 -18.74
N THR A 22 -12.21 -5.30 -17.80
CA THR A 22 -11.43 -6.51 -18.14
C THR A 22 -12.16 -7.49 -19.08
N GLN A 23 -13.48 -7.37 -19.17
CA GLN A 23 -14.33 -8.20 -20.03
C GLN A 23 -14.56 -7.58 -21.42
N GLU A 24 -14.15 -6.34 -21.65
CA GLU A 24 -14.32 -5.66 -22.94
C GLU A 24 -13.42 -6.29 -24.01
N PRO A 25 -13.90 -6.45 -25.27
CA PRO A 25 -13.11 -7.01 -26.36
C PRO A 25 -11.80 -6.27 -26.65
N ALA A 26 -11.72 -4.99 -26.29
CA ALA A 26 -10.54 -4.14 -26.48
C ALA A 26 -9.48 -4.31 -25.38
N TYR A 27 -9.80 -4.93 -24.24
CA TYR A 27 -8.91 -5.04 -23.09
C TYR A 27 -7.57 -5.74 -23.42
N PRO A 28 -7.52 -6.85 -24.19
CA PRO A 28 -6.24 -7.49 -24.53
C PRO A 28 -5.29 -6.60 -25.32
N GLU A 29 -5.80 -5.82 -26.28
CA GLU A 29 -4.97 -4.89 -27.07
C GLU A 29 -4.52 -3.70 -26.21
N MET A 30 -5.37 -3.22 -25.30
CA MET A 30 -4.99 -2.20 -24.33
C MET A 30 -3.83 -2.67 -23.43
N ILE A 31 -3.93 -3.85 -22.82
CA ILE A 31 -2.85 -4.38 -21.96
C ILE A 31 -1.57 -4.63 -22.75
N LYS A 32 -1.68 -5.12 -23.99
CA LYS A 32 -0.54 -5.30 -24.90
C LYS A 32 0.20 -3.98 -25.19
N SER A 33 -0.52 -2.85 -25.23
CA SER A 33 0.10 -1.52 -25.39
C SER A 33 0.89 -1.07 -24.15
N ILE A 34 0.52 -1.56 -22.96
CA ILE A 34 1.17 -1.24 -21.68
C ILE A 34 2.36 -2.19 -21.41
N ALA A 35 2.30 -3.43 -21.92
CA ALA A 35 3.31 -4.46 -21.68
C ALA A 35 4.78 -4.02 -21.86
N PRO A 36 5.17 -3.19 -22.86
CA PRO A 36 6.54 -2.73 -22.99
C PRO A 36 7.04 -1.86 -21.82
N ALA A 37 6.13 -1.25 -21.06
CA ALA A 37 6.45 -0.44 -19.89
C ALA A 37 6.54 -1.26 -18.59
N VAL A 38 6.18 -2.55 -18.61
CA VAL A 38 6.17 -3.42 -17.44
C VAL A 38 7.29 -4.44 -17.56
N SER A 39 8.23 -4.42 -16.61
CA SER A 39 9.28 -5.44 -16.54
C SER A 39 8.88 -6.57 -15.58
N GLY A 40 8.76 -7.79 -16.11
CA GLY A 40 8.51 -8.99 -15.30
C GLY A 40 7.01 -9.29 -15.09
N PRO A 41 6.69 -10.28 -14.23
CA PRO A 41 5.31 -10.64 -13.92
C PRO A 41 4.59 -9.49 -13.23
N THR A 42 3.39 -9.15 -13.72
CA THR A 42 2.49 -8.22 -13.04
C THR A 42 1.74 -8.95 -11.93
N ASP A 43 1.75 -8.38 -10.73
CA ASP A 43 0.87 -8.79 -9.64
C ASP A 43 -0.22 -7.73 -9.45
N LEU A 44 -1.44 -8.04 -9.89
CA LEU A 44 -2.59 -7.13 -9.81
C LEU A 44 -3.36 -7.41 -8.52
N GLN A 45 -3.53 -6.38 -7.70
CA GLN A 45 -4.16 -6.47 -6.39
C GLN A 45 -5.25 -5.41 -6.26
N HIS A 46 -6.47 -5.83 -5.93
CA HIS A 46 -7.58 -4.97 -5.55
C HIS A 46 -7.68 -4.94 -4.04
N VAL A 47 -7.72 -3.73 -3.51
CA VAL A 47 -7.79 -3.50 -2.08
C VAL A 47 -8.88 -2.48 -1.82
N ASP A 48 -9.82 -2.84 -0.97
CA ASP A 48 -10.78 -1.90 -0.39
C ASP A 48 -10.13 -1.29 0.84
N PHE A 49 -9.63 -0.07 0.71
CA PHE A 49 -9.02 0.63 1.83
C PHE A 49 -10.10 1.18 2.77
N ASP A 50 -9.81 1.13 4.07
CA ASP A 50 -10.69 1.63 5.13
C ASP A 50 -10.72 3.16 5.26
N GLU A 51 -9.79 3.83 4.62
CA GLU A 51 -9.68 5.29 4.49
C GLU A 51 -9.55 5.68 3.02
N ASP A 52 -9.73 6.97 2.73
CA ASP A 52 -9.50 7.52 1.40
C ASP A 52 -8.00 7.45 1.02
N ALA A 53 -7.64 6.36 0.32
CA ALA A 53 -6.30 6.09 -0.15
C ALA A 53 -5.76 7.17 -1.12
N THR A 54 -6.63 7.96 -1.77
CA THR A 54 -6.16 9.01 -2.69
C THR A 54 -5.31 10.06 -1.98
N LYS A 55 -5.53 10.30 -0.68
CA LYS A 55 -4.70 11.20 0.13
C LYS A 55 -3.27 10.68 0.31
N ALA A 56 -3.06 9.37 0.37
CA ALA A 56 -1.71 8.79 0.41
C ALA A 56 -1.05 8.86 -0.97
N LEU A 57 -1.82 8.64 -2.03
CA LEU A 57 -1.34 8.63 -3.41
C LEU A 57 -1.05 10.03 -3.96
N ASP A 58 -1.76 11.05 -3.47
CA ASP A 58 -1.55 12.46 -3.82
C ASP A 58 -0.49 13.15 -2.92
N ALA A 59 0.04 12.46 -1.91
CA ALA A 59 1.08 12.99 -1.03
C ALA A 59 2.43 13.15 -1.76
N PRO A 60 3.30 14.08 -1.32
CA PRO A 60 4.63 14.27 -1.94
C PRO A 60 5.49 13.00 -1.98
N ALA A 61 5.40 12.17 -0.95
CA ALA A 61 5.97 10.83 -0.92
C ALA A 61 4.90 9.82 -0.46
N THR A 62 4.77 8.72 -1.19
CA THR A 62 3.91 7.60 -0.82
C THR A 62 4.76 6.44 -0.34
N GLU A 63 4.40 5.88 0.80
CA GLU A 63 4.89 4.58 1.26
C GLU A 63 3.85 3.51 0.96
N VAL A 64 4.28 2.43 0.33
CA VAL A 64 3.48 1.23 0.10
C VAL A 64 4.06 0.11 0.93
N VAL A 65 3.28 -0.39 1.88
CA VAL A 65 3.64 -1.51 2.74
C VAL A 65 2.76 -2.71 2.44
N VAL A 66 3.38 -3.86 2.22
CA VAL A 66 2.71 -5.16 2.10
C VAL A 66 2.98 -5.94 3.38
N LEU A 67 1.90 -6.37 4.02
CA LEU A 67 1.92 -7.07 5.30
C LEU A 67 1.34 -8.47 5.11
N THR A 68 2.09 -9.48 5.54
CA THR A 68 1.60 -10.87 5.60
C THR A 68 1.72 -11.38 7.03
N PRO A 69 0.61 -11.54 7.79
CA PRO A 69 0.66 -12.10 9.13
C PRO A 69 1.32 -13.47 9.12
N LYS A 70 2.24 -13.71 10.04
CA LYS A 70 2.92 -14.99 10.19
C LYS A 70 1.95 -16.05 10.69
N SER A 71 2.19 -17.29 10.31
CA SER A 71 1.39 -18.44 10.76
C SER A 71 1.25 -18.46 12.29
N GLY A 72 0.01 -18.57 12.77
CA GLY A 72 -0.31 -18.59 14.20
C GLY A 72 -0.56 -17.21 14.82
N THR A 73 -0.41 -16.12 14.07
CA THR A 73 -0.84 -14.78 14.50
C THR A 73 -2.36 -14.74 14.54
N ALA A 74 -2.94 -14.37 15.69
CA ALA A 74 -4.37 -14.15 15.79
C ALA A 74 -4.76 -12.87 15.02
N GLN A 75 -5.90 -12.90 14.33
CA GLN A 75 -6.39 -11.74 13.58
C GLN A 75 -6.59 -10.53 14.50
N GLU A 76 -7.12 -10.74 15.71
CA GLU A 76 -7.32 -9.63 16.66
C GLU A 76 -6.01 -8.97 17.09
N ASP A 77 -4.93 -9.75 17.24
CA ASP A 77 -3.61 -9.21 17.56
C ASP A 77 -3.06 -8.37 16.40
N PHE A 78 -3.22 -8.86 15.17
CA PHE A 78 -2.81 -8.13 13.96
C PHE A 78 -3.58 -6.81 13.81
N ASP A 79 -4.91 -6.85 13.93
CA ASP A 79 -5.77 -5.67 13.85
C ASP A 79 -5.45 -4.65 14.95
N ALA A 80 -5.20 -5.13 16.17
CA ALA A 80 -4.79 -4.26 17.29
C ALA A 80 -3.44 -3.59 17.04
N LYS A 81 -2.49 -4.27 16.39
CA LYS A 81 -1.22 -3.65 15.97
C LYS A 81 -1.45 -2.59 14.89
N ILE A 82 -2.24 -2.89 13.86
CA ILE A 82 -2.59 -1.91 12.80
C ILE A 82 -3.19 -0.66 13.44
N ALA A 83 -4.17 -0.82 14.34
CA ALA A 83 -4.80 0.29 15.03
C ALA A 83 -3.79 1.12 15.85
N THR A 84 -2.91 0.47 16.59
CA THR A 84 -1.86 1.13 17.40
C THR A 84 -0.88 1.93 16.53
N LEU A 85 -0.42 1.33 15.42
CA LEU A 85 0.48 1.99 14.48
C LEU A 85 -0.19 3.21 13.85
N ARG A 86 -1.40 3.03 13.33
CA ARG A 86 -2.20 4.13 12.75
C ARG A 86 -2.43 5.25 13.75
N GLU A 87 -2.80 4.95 14.99
CA GLU A 87 -3.01 5.96 16.02
C GLU A 87 -1.74 6.77 16.30
N SER A 88 -0.57 6.10 16.31
CA SER A 88 0.71 6.78 16.47
C SER A 88 1.05 7.67 15.27
N LEU A 89 0.87 7.15 14.06
CA LEU A 89 1.22 7.86 12.82
C LEU A 89 0.29 9.04 12.53
N ASN A 90 -1.02 8.90 12.79
CA ASN A 90 -1.98 10.00 12.59
C ASN A 90 -1.76 11.19 13.55
N LYS A 91 -0.93 11.03 14.60
CA LYS A 91 -0.50 12.14 15.48
C LYS A 91 0.71 12.89 14.93
N GLU A 92 1.37 12.35 13.91
CA GLU A 92 2.56 12.94 13.33
C GLU A 92 2.17 13.99 12.27
N PRO A 93 2.60 15.25 12.42
CA PRO A 93 2.20 16.31 11.48
C PRO A 93 2.61 16.05 10.02
N ALA A 94 3.67 15.26 9.82
CA ALA A 94 4.18 14.90 8.50
C ALA A 94 3.44 13.74 7.83
N CYS A 95 2.53 13.06 8.54
CA CYS A 95 1.73 11.94 8.04
C CYS A 95 0.35 12.44 7.61
N HIS A 96 0.00 12.22 6.36
CA HIS A 96 -1.25 12.71 5.75
C HIS A 96 -2.42 11.76 5.99
N VAL A 97 -2.16 10.46 5.85
CA VAL A 97 -3.14 9.38 6.05
C VAL A 97 -2.41 8.04 6.18
N VAL A 98 -3.04 7.09 6.86
CA VAL A 98 -2.67 5.66 6.86
C VAL A 98 -3.89 4.84 6.44
N ALA A 99 -3.97 4.48 5.15
CA ALA A 99 -5.06 3.69 4.60
C ALA A 99 -4.67 2.20 4.56
N VAL A 100 -5.52 1.30 5.05
CA VAL A 100 -5.22 -0.14 5.14
C VAL A 100 -6.37 -0.95 4.54
N GLY A 101 -6.03 -2.04 3.86
CA GLY A 101 -7.03 -3.00 3.41
C GLY A 101 -6.41 -4.36 3.08
N GLU A 102 -7.26 -5.39 3.06
CA GLU A 102 -6.87 -6.73 2.64
C GLU A 102 -7.03 -6.85 1.11
N SER A 103 -6.10 -7.56 0.47
CA SER A 103 -6.24 -7.96 -0.92
C SER A 103 -7.47 -8.85 -1.14
N ARG A 104 -8.15 -8.62 -2.28
CA ARG A 104 -9.20 -9.51 -2.79
C ARG A 104 -8.63 -10.77 -3.44
N GLU A 105 -7.48 -10.68 -4.09
CA GLU A 105 -6.82 -11.76 -4.84
C GLU A 105 -6.03 -12.70 -3.93
N LYS A 106 -5.46 -12.16 -2.85
CA LYS A 106 -4.55 -12.90 -1.95
C LYS A 106 -4.94 -12.67 -0.50
N LYS A 107 -5.90 -13.47 -0.03
CA LYS A 107 -6.33 -13.47 1.37
C LYS A 107 -5.17 -13.70 2.33
N GLY A 108 -5.17 -12.95 3.43
CA GLY A 108 -4.05 -12.85 4.37
C GLY A 108 -2.91 -11.94 3.92
N THR A 109 -3.01 -11.25 2.77
CA THR A 109 -2.08 -10.19 2.37
C THR A 109 -2.78 -8.84 2.49
N TRP A 110 -2.19 -7.95 3.28
CA TRP A 110 -2.70 -6.63 3.57
C TRP A 110 -1.81 -5.57 2.92
N PHE A 111 -2.43 -4.50 2.46
CA PHE A 111 -1.76 -3.33 1.92
C PHE A 111 -2.00 -2.16 2.85
N MET A 112 -0.95 -1.40 3.12
CA MET A 112 -1.01 -0.13 3.83
C MET A 112 -0.37 0.95 2.95
N LEU A 113 -1.13 2.03 2.71
CA LEU A 113 -0.68 3.21 2.00
C LEU A 113 -0.54 4.35 2.99
N ILE A 114 0.64 4.97 3.02
CA ILE A 114 0.94 6.10 3.90
C ILE A 114 1.38 7.28 3.05
N GLY A 115 0.77 8.44 3.29
CA GLY A 115 1.16 9.69 2.67
C GLY A 115 2.09 10.48 3.58
N TRP A 116 3.23 10.93 3.05
CA TRP A 116 4.24 11.67 3.79
C TRP A 116 4.60 12.99 3.11
N ASP A 117 5.00 13.99 3.90
CA ASP A 117 5.58 15.25 3.39
C ASP A 117 6.86 15.01 2.57
N SER A 118 7.68 14.04 2.97
CA SER A 118 8.82 13.54 2.22
C SER A 118 9.28 12.18 2.76
N ILE A 119 10.18 11.50 2.05
CA ILE A 119 10.82 10.27 2.54
C ILE A 119 11.60 10.56 3.82
N GLU A 120 12.32 11.67 3.88
CA GLU A 120 13.08 12.09 5.07
C GLU A 120 12.16 12.33 6.28
N ALA A 121 10.99 12.93 6.06
CA ALA A 121 10.02 13.16 7.13
C ALA A 121 9.51 11.83 7.73
N HIS A 122 9.25 10.82 6.89
CA HIS A 122 9.00 9.47 7.37
C HIS A 122 10.19 8.93 8.18
N MET A 123 11.42 9.02 7.64
CA MET A 123 12.60 8.48 8.32
C MET A 123 12.83 9.13 9.70
N ASP A 124 12.59 10.43 9.84
CA ASP A 124 12.68 11.16 11.11
C ASP A 124 11.62 10.66 12.11
N VAL A 125 10.40 10.40 11.64
CA VAL A 125 9.32 9.82 12.44
C VAL A 125 9.65 8.39 12.85
N ALA A 126 10.13 7.55 11.93
CA ALA A 126 10.58 6.17 12.18
C ALA A 126 11.76 6.09 13.16
N ALA A 127 12.59 7.13 13.23
CA ALA A 127 13.70 7.22 14.17
C ALA A 127 13.28 7.53 15.61
N LYS A 128 12.01 7.88 15.88
CA LYS A 128 11.50 8.13 17.23
C LYS A 128 11.34 6.83 18.01
N ASP A 129 11.77 6.81 19.26
CA ASP A 129 11.78 5.57 20.07
C ASP A 129 10.38 4.98 20.29
N ALA A 130 9.35 5.82 20.39
CA ALA A 130 7.97 5.37 20.51
C ALA A 130 7.50 4.56 19.29
N LEU A 131 7.90 4.96 18.07
CA LEU A 131 7.51 4.28 16.85
C LEU A 131 8.36 3.05 16.57
N LYS A 132 9.65 3.07 16.92
CA LYS A 132 10.55 1.91 16.78
C LYS A 132 10.01 0.66 17.46
N GLU A 133 9.50 0.79 18.69
CA GLU A 133 8.97 -0.37 19.42
C GLU A 133 7.65 -0.88 18.82
N ILE A 134 6.78 0.01 18.31
CA ILE A 134 5.57 -0.38 17.59
C ILE A 134 5.93 -1.15 16.32
N VAL A 135 6.82 -0.59 15.49
CA VAL A 135 7.29 -1.20 14.24
C VAL A 135 7.96 -2.56 14.50
N LYS A 136 8.82 -2.65 15.51
CA LYS A 136 9.45 -3.91 15.91
C LYS A 136 8.42 -4.97 16.33
N SER A 137 7.38 -4.55 17.05
CA SER A 137 6.28 -5.47 17.42
C SER A 137 5.51 -5.97 16.19
N PHE A 138 5.43 -5.15 15.13
CA PHE A 138 4.83 -5.53 13.85
C PHE A 138 5.65 -6.59 13.13
N PHE A 139 6.97 -6.39 12.99
CA PHE A 139 7.89 -7.36 12.39
C PHE A 139 7.94 -8.69 13.14
N ALA A 140 7.54 -8.73 14.41
CA ALA A 140 7.44 -9.97 15.17
C ALA A 140 6.30 -10.85 14.63
N ILE A 141 5.16 -10.27 14.25
CA ILE A 141 3.92 -10.97 13.91
C ILE A 141 3.61 -11.00 12.41
N ALA A 142 4.28 -10.18 11.60
CA ALA A 142 4.06 -10.12 10.15
C ALA A 142 5.39 -10.04 9.41
N ASP A 143 5.41 -10.61 8.21
CA ASP A 143 6.39 -10.25 7.19
C ASP A 143 5.98 -8.92 6.57
N VAL A 144 6.96 -8.04 6.36
CA VAL A 144 6.73 -6.64 5.95
C VAL A 144 7.66 -6.32 4.79
N ASP A 145 7.07 -5.97 3.66
CA ASP A 145 7.76 -5.39 2.51
C ASP A 145 7.33 -3.92 2.39
N LEU A 146 8.30 -3.02 2.23
CA LEU A 146 8.05 -1.58 2.23
C LEU A 146 8.82 -0.92 1.09
N VAL A 147 8.16 -0.06 0.34
CA VAL A 147 8.80 0.81 -0.65
C VAL A 147 8.28 2.24 -0.57
N HIS A 148 9.15 3.19 -0.85
CA HIS A 148 8.78 4.59 -1.07
C HIS A 148 8.73 4.88 -2.56
N THR A 149 7.78 5.71 -2.96
CA THR A 149 7.69 6.21 -4.33
C THR A 149 7.15 7.63 -4.36
N ASN A 150 7.63 8.40 -5.33
CA ASN A 150 7.09 9.72 -5.62
C ASN A 150 6.20 9.57 -6.84
N LEU A 151 4.88 9.65 -6.63
CA LEU A 151 3.90 9.44 -7.69
C LEU A 151 3.64 10.74 -8.45
N VAL A 152 3.46 10.61 -9.76
CA VAL A 152 2.98 11.71 -10.61
C VAL A 152 1.56 11.37 -11.02
N LYS A 153 0.60 12.21 -10.62
CA LYS A 153 -0.80 12.06 -11.01
C LYS A 153 -0.97 12.38 -12.48
N HIS A 154 -1.48 11.43 -13.24
CA HIS A 154 -1.88 11.63 -14.63
C HIS A 154 -3.40 11.65 -14.71
N THR A 155 -3.96 12.76 -15.21
CA THR A 155 -5.38 12.88 -15.55
C THR A 155 -5.54 12.70 -17.05
N ALA A 156 -6.55 11.94 -17.46
CA ALA A 156 -6.97 11.84 -18.85
C ALA A 156 -7.61 13.14 -19.36
#